data_AF-A0A954WDK6-F1
#
_entry.id   AF-A0A954WDK6-F1
#
_cell.length_a   1.000
_cell.length_b   1.000
_cell.length_c   1.000
_cell.angle_alpha   90.00
_cell.angle_beta   90.00
_cell.angle_gamma   90.00
#
_symmetry.space_group_name_H-M   'P 1'
#
loop_
_entity.id
_entity.type
_entity.pdbx_description
1 polymer ?
#
loop_
_entity_poly.entity_id
_entity_poly.type
_entity_poly.pdbx_seq_one_letter_code
_entity_poly.pdbx_strand_id
1 'polypeptide(L)'
;LERQFQIEYQKARLAFGYSLGEIGALIASGSLEFESALMIPLSLAEDCAALAYDVTLAVLFSRAKMIPYATVERLCVRISSEGRGVIGISAVLSPNSFLLMGQGETIERFRAIMGELPEKTYLRKNDHRWPPLHTPIVRQRSIPDRAATLMNSMVGGFTVPRPPVLSLVTGAASYNDYNAREMLHRWTDEPQRLWDVVTQTLIQDIRTIVHVGPEPNLIPATYTRLKDNVEAQTRGSIGMRALSVVASRPWLKSLLPEQTALLRAPMVRQVTLEDWLLEQH
;
A
#
# COMPACT_ATOMS: atom_id res chain seq x y z
N LEU A 1 -5.40 22.26 10.42
CA LEU A 1 -4.02 22.57 9.96
C LEU A 1 -3.90 23.97 9.39
N GLU A 2 -4.50 24.28 8.23
CA GLU A 2 -4.34 25.60 7.58
C GLU A 2 -4.85 26.76 8.43
N ARG A 3 -6.11 26.71 8.88
CA ARG A 3 -6.71 27.84 9.62
C ARG A 3 -6.06 28.11 10.99
N GLN A 4 -5.76 27.04 11.73
CA GLN A 4 -5.28 27.13 13.11
C GLN A 4 -3.75 27.19 13.23
N PHE A 5 -3.03 26.47 12.37
CA PHE A 5 -1.56 26.34 12.44
C PHE A 5 -0.85 26.96 11.23
N GLN A 6 -1.58 27.53 10.26
CA GLN A 6 -1.02 28.15 9.04
C GLN A 6 -0.14 27.18 8.23
N ILE A 7 -0.42 25.88 8.31
CA ILE A 7 0.27 24.83 7.55
C ILE A 7 -0.52 24.56 6.28
N GLU A 8 0.00 25.03 5.14
CA GLU A 8 -0.51 24.73 3.79
C GLU A 8 -0.12 23.31 3.37
N TYR A 9 -1.00 22.33 3.60
CA TYR A 9 -0.70 20.93 3.31
C TYR A 9 -0.56 20.67 1.79
N GLN A 10 -1.12 21.53 0.94
CA GLN A 10 -0.95 21.46 -0.52
C GLN A 10 0.49 21.71 -0.97
N LYS A 11 1.35 22.31 -0.12
CA LYS A 11 2.79 22.44 -0.35
C LYS A 11 3.56 21.15 -0.11
N ALA A 12 2.91 20.09 0.39
CA ALA A 12 3.54 18.78 0.46
C ALA A 12 4.02 18.34 -0.93
N ARG A 13 5.10 17.57 -0.98
CA ARG A 13 5.67 17.15 -2.26
C ARG A 13 4.89 16.01 -2.91
N LEU A 14 4.23 15.19 -2.10
CA LEU A 14 3.39 14.07 -2.50
C LEU A 14 2.40 13.72 -1.39
N ALA A 15 1.33 13.02 -1.74
CA ALA A 15 0.42 12.36 -0.81
C ALA A 15 0.21 10.90 -1.23
N PHE A 16 -0.13 10.04 -0.28
CA PHE A 16 -0.49 8.65 -0.51
C PHE A 16 -1.20 8.10 0.73
N GLY A 17 -1.97 7.03 0.55
CA GLY A 17 -2.58 6.32 1.67
C GLY A 17 -2.90 4.89 1.28
N TYR A 18 -2.97 4.00 2.27
CA TYR A 18 -3.24 2.59 2.04
C TYR A 18 -4.74 2.35 1.92
N SER A 19 -5.19 1.64 0.88
CA SER A 19 -6.60 1.34 0.67
C SER A 19 -7.47 2.61 0.71
N LEU A 20 -8.42 2.74 1.64
CA LEU A 20 -9.25 3.94 1.82
C LEU A 20 -8.45 5.22 2.03
N GLY A 21 -7.22 5.12 2.55
CA GLY A 21 -6.31 6.26 2.65
C GLY A 21 -5.95 6.89 1.30
N GLU A 22 -5.97 6.13 0.19
CA GLU A 22 -5.75 6.67 -1.16
C GLU A 22 -6.91 7.57 -1.58
N ILE A 23 -8.15 7.19 -1.26
CA ILE A 23 -9.34 8.02 -1.47
C ILE A 23 -9.22 9.31 -0.62
N GLY A 24 -8.82 9.19 0.65
CA GLY A 24 -8.56 10.35 1.50
C GLY A 24 -7.49 11.29 0.93
N ALA A 25 -6.41 10.75 0.37
CA ALA A 25 -5.37 11.52 -0.29
C ALA A 25 -5.87 12.25 -1.55
N LEU A 26 -6.73 11.61 -2.36
CA LEU A 26 -7.34 12.24 -3.53
C LEU A 26 -8.29 13.38 -3.16
N ILE A 27 -9.08 13.21 -2.11
CA ILE A 27 -9.94 14.27 -1.58
C ILE A 27 -9.09 15.44 -1.08
N ALA A 28 -8.10 15.16 -0.22
CA ALA A 28 -7.20 16.19 0.30
C ALA A 28 -6.48 16.93 -0.84
N SER A 29 -6.10 16.22 -1.91
CA SER A 29 -5.42 16.83 -3.06
C SER A 29 -6.30 17.75 -3.93
N GLY A 30 -7.58 17.89 -3.60
CA GLY A 30 -8.57 18.64 -4.39
C GLY A 30 -8.93 17.96 -5.72
N SER A 31 -8.57 16.69 -5.89
CA SER A 31 -8.91 15.93 -7.10
C SER A 31 -10.35 15.42 -7.05
N LEU A 32 -10.81 14.97 -5.88
CA LEU A 32 -12.16 14.43 -5.69
C LEU A 32 -12.95 15.19 -4.62
N GLU A 33 -14.26 15.30 -4.82
CA GLU A 33 -15.17 15.81 -3.80
C GLU A 33 -15.44 14.74 -2.73
N PHE A 34 -15.45 15.15 -1.46
CA PHE A 34 -15.54 14.25 -0.31
C PHE A 34 -16.77 13.33 -0.38
N GLU A 35 -17.96 13.91 -0.56
CA GLU A 35 -19.22 13.17 -0.60
C GLU A 35 -19.24 12.21 -1.79
N SER A 36 -18.85 12.68 -2.97
CA SER A 36 -18.84 11.87 -4.20
C SER A 36 -17.88 10.68 -4.10
N ALA A 37 -16.70 10.88 -3.51
CA ALA A 37 -15.69 9.84 -3.40
C ALA A 37 -16.06 8.77 -2.36
N LEU A 38 -16.63 9.16 -1.20
CA LEU A 38 -16.97 8.22 -0.14
C LEU A 38 -18.29 7.47 -0.37
N MET A 39 -19.22 8.05 -1.13
CA MET A 39 -20.48 7.38 -1.44
C MET A 39 -20.28 6.02 -2.12
N ILE A 40 -19.24 5.86 -2.94
CA ILE A 40 -18.96 4.62 -3.68
C ILE A 40 -18.60 3.46 -2.73
N PRO A 41 -17.53 3.53 -1.90
CA PRO A 41 -17.20 2.45 -0.97
C PRO A 41 -18.30 2.21 0.06
N LEU A 42 -19.03 3.25 0.50
CA LEU A 42 -20.17 3.08 1.40
C LEU A 42 -21.31 2.28 0.77
N SER A 43 -21.64 2.55 -0.51
CA SER A 43 -22.69 1.84 -1.24
C SER A 43 -22.38 0.35 -1.50
N LEU A 44 -21.11 -0.04 -1.37
CA LEU A 44 -20.63 -1.40 -1.62
C LEU A 44 -20.15 -2.11 -0.33
N ALA A 45 -20.21 -1.42 0.82
CA ALA A 45 -19.65 -1.90 2.08
C ALA A 45 -20.32 -3.19 2.56
N GLU A 46 -21.64 -3.30 2.43
CA GLU A 46 -22.39 -4.49 2.84
C GLU A 46 -21.98 -5.73 2.03
N ASP A 47 -21.78 -5.59 0.72
CA ASP A 47 -21.30 -6.69 -0.12
C ASP A 47 -19.86 -7.08 0.22
N CYS A 48 -19.00 -6.10 0.49
CA CYS A 48 -17.62 -6.34 0.93
C CYS A 48 -17.59 -7.07 2.29
N ALA A 49 -18.46 -6.68 3.23
CA ALA A 49 -18.59 -7.32 4.53
C ALA A 49 -19.17 -8.74 4.41
N ALA A 50 -20.15 -8.95 3.53
CA ALA A 50 -20.73 -10.26 3.27
C ALA A 50 -19.71 -11.25 2.68
N LEU A 51 -18.76 -10.77 1.86
CA LEU A 51 -17.65 -11.59 1.36
C LEU A 51 -16.64 -11.97 2.45
N ALA A 52 -16.54 -11.19 3.54
CA ALA A 52 -15.55 -11.43 4.60
C ALA A 52 -15.82 -12.71 5.43
N TYR A 53 -17.03 -13.27 5.39
CA TYR A 53 -17.43 -14.40 6.23
C TYR A 53 -16.60 -15.67 5.99
N ASP A 54 -16.24 -15.93 4.74
CA ASP A 54 -15.48 -17.11 4.33
C ASP A 54 -14.03 -16.77 3.95
N VAL A 55 -13.55 -15.57 4.29
CA VAL A 55 -12.22 -15.09 3.90
C VAL A 55 -11.26 -15.12 5.08
N THR A 56 -10.10 -15.70 4.84
CA THR A 56 -8.95 -15.64 5.74
C THR A 56 -7.88 -14.71 5.18
N LEU A 57 -7.43 -13.74 5.96
CA LEU A 57 -6.23 -12.96 5.68
C LEU A 57 -4.99 -13.71 6.21
N ALA A 58 -3.92 -13.74 5.41
CA ALA A 58 -2.64 -14.28 5.82
C ALA A 58 -1.47 -13.40 5.38
N VAL A 59 -0.44 -13.35 6.21
CA VAL A 59 0.84 -12.69 5.91
C VAL A 59 1.82 -13.77 5.45
N LEU A 60 2.23 -13.69 4.19
CA LEU A 60 3.30 -14.49 3.62
C LEU A 60 4.61 -13.71 3.74
N PHE A 61 5.61 -14.26 4.42
CA PHE A 61 6.89 -13.55 4.60
C PHE A 61 8.10 -14.48 4.64
N SER A 62 9.26 -13.97 4.22
CA SER A 62 10.56 -14.66 4.33
C SER A 62 11.55 -13.83 5.13
N ARG A 63 12.34 -14.50 5.97
CA ARG A 63 13.36 -13.83 6.81
C ARG A 63 14.67 -13.55 6.08
N ALA A 64 14.92 -14.21 4.95
CA ALA A 64 16.25 -14.21 4.33
C ALA A 64 16.25 -13.89 2.84
N LYS A 65 15.18 -14.21 2.11
CA LYS A 65 15.16 -14.10 0.65
C LYS A 65 13.96 -13.29 0.18
N MET A 66 14.12 -12.62 -0.95
CA MET A 66 12.98 -12.04 -1.67
C MET A 66 12.08 -13.17 -2.13
N ILE A 67 10.77 -12.94 -2.07
CA ILE A 67 9.76 -13.87 -2.57
C ILE A 67 9.31 -13.34 -3.94
N PRO A 68 9.52 -14.09 -5.03
CA PRO A 68 9.13 -13.63 -6.36
C PRO A 68 7.61 -13.46 -6.49
N TYR A 69 7.15 -12.24 -6.82
CA TYR A 69 5.73 -11.91 -7.00
C TYR A 69 5.04 -12.90 -7.96
N ALA A 70 5.61 -13.11 -9.14
CA ALA A 70 5.05 -13.98 -10.18
C ALA A 70 4.87 -15.44 -9.71
N THR A 71 5.73 -15.92 -8.81
CA THR A 71 5.55 -17.26 -8.22
C THR A 71 4.35 -17.28 -7.27
N VAL A 72 4.21 -16.28 -6.39
CA VAL A 72 3.05 -16.19 -5.47
C VAL A 72 1.75 -16.08 -6.26
N GLU A 73 1.72 -15.21 -7.27
CA GLU A 73 0.57 -15.04 -8.16
C GLU A 73 0.19 -16.33 -8.88
N ARG A 74 1.17 -17.04 -9.46
CA ARG A 74 0.94 -18.34 -10.12
C ARG A 74 0.34 -19.36 -9.16
N LEU A 75 0.82 -19.41 -7.90
CA LEU A 75 0.25 -20.28 -6.87
C LEU A 75 -1.21 -19.91 -6.57
N CYS A 76 -1.53 -18.63 -6.45
CA CYS A 76 -2.90 -18.16 -6.24
C CYS A 76 -3.84 -18.53 -7.39
N VAL A 77 -3.38 -18.35 -8.64
CA VAL A 77 -4.14 -18.74 -9.85
C VAL A 77 -4.37 -20.26 -9.87
N ARG A 78 -3.33 -21.05 -9.61
CA ARG A 78 -3.44 -22.52 -9.58
C ARG A 78 -4.46 -22.98 -8.55
N ILE A 79 -4.40 -22.46 -7.32
CA ILE A 79 -5.35 -22.83 -6.26
C ILE A 79 -6.78 -22.44 -6.64
N SER A 80 -6.96 -21.22 -7.15
CA SER A 80 -8.30 -20.74 -7.54
C SER A 80 -8.89 -21.59 -8.68
N SER A 81 -8.06 -22.11 -9.58
CA SER A 81 -8.49 -23.01 -10.66
C SER A 81 -9.00 -24.37 -10.19
N GLU A 82 -8.77 -24.75 -8.93
CA GLU A 82 -9.30 -26.00 -8.35
C GLU A 82 -10.81 -25.92 -8.08
N GLY A 83 -11.43 -24.73 -8.20
CA GLY A 83 -12.88 -24.53 -8.08
C GLY A 83 -13.41 -24.59 -6.64
N ARG A 84 -12.55 -24.48 -5.63
CA ARG A 84 -12.88 -24.59 -4.19
C ARG A 84 -12.70 -23.28 -3.41
N GLY A 85 -12.96 -22.16 -4.09
CA GLY A 85 -12.75 -20.81 -3.56
C GLY A 85 -11.62 -20.07 -4.29
N VAL A 86 -11.56 -18.76 -4.08
CA VAL A 86 -10.59 -17.86 -4.70
C VAL A 86 -9.57 -17.38 -3.67
N ILE A 87 -8.32 -17.26 -4.09
CA ILE A 87 -7.23 -16.65 -3.32
C ILE A 87 -6.51 -15.61 -4.17
N GLY A 88 -6.11 -14.51 -3.55
CA GLY A 88 -5.35 -13.45 -4.21
C GLY A 88 -4.34 -12.78 -3.29
N ILE A 89 -3.39 -12.08 -3.90
CA ILE A 89 -2.52 -11.13 -3.22
C ILE A 89 -3.36 -9.87 -2.99
N SER A 90 -3.47 -9.39 -1.76
CA SER A 90 -4.15 -8.12 -1.43
C SER A 90 -3.17 -6.95 -1.39
N ALA A 91 -1.93 -7.19 -0.94
CA ALA A 91 -0.90 -6.15 -0.89
C ALA A 91 0.52 -6.70 -0.97
N VAL A 92 1.43 -5.90 -1.54
CA VAL A 92 2.87 -6.11 -1.54
C VAL A 92 3.50 -5.18 -0.50
N LEU A 93 3.90 -5.73 0.64
CA LEU A 93 4.39 -4.96 1.80
C LEU A 93 5.91 -4.70 1.74
N SER A 94 6.66 -5.67 1.21
CA SER A 94 8.08 -5.58 0.89
C SER A 94 8.47 -6.71 -0.06
N PRO A 95 9.70 -6.75 -0.61
CA PRO A 95 10.11 -7.80 -1.55
C PRO A 95 10.07 -9.21 -0.98
N ASN A 96 9.92 -9.34 0.34
CA ASN A 96 9.86 -10.59 1.09
C ASN A 96 8.59 -10.69 1.95
N SER A 97 7.56 -9.86 1.73
CA SER A 97 6.33 -9.89 2.53
C SER A 97 5.08 -9.46 1.73
N PHE A 98 4.03 -10.28 1.79
CA PHE A 98 2.77 -10.12 1.04
C PHE A 98 1.58 -10.34 1.98
N LEU A 99 0.49 -9.63 1.73
CA LEU A 99 -0.82 -9.99 2.25
C LEU A 99 -1.55 -10.86 1.23
N LEU A 100 -2.02 -12.01 1.66
CA LEU A 100 -2.89 -12.91 0.91
C LEU A 100 -4.26 -12.91 1.55
N MET A 101 -5.31 -13.02 0.75
CA MET A 101 -6.66 -13.29 1.22
C MET A 101 -7.24 -14.43 0.41
N GLY A 102 -7.81 -15.41 1.09
CA GLY A 102 -8.32 -16.62 0.45
C GLY A 102 -9.61 -17.10 1.09
N GLN A 103 -10.49 -17.64 0.25
CA GLN A 103 -11.77 -18.22 0.66
C GLN A 103 -11.60 -19.66 1.17
N GLY A 104 -12.41 -20.08 2.14
CA GLY A 104 -12.43 -21.45 2.67
C GLY A 104 -11.04 -21.99 3.00
N GLU A 105 -10.68 -23.12 2.39
CA GLU A 105 -9.42 -23.81 2.64
C GLU A 105 -8.24 -23.33 1.76
N THR A 106 -8.45 -22.33 0.90
CA THR A 106 -7.42 -21.92 -0.09
C THR A 106 -6.10 -21.46 0.55
N ILE A 107 -6.14 -20.87 1.74
CA ILE A 107 -4.92 -20.51 2.50
C ILE A 107 -4.16 -21.76 2.99
N GLU A 108 -4.88 -22.81 3.41
CA GLU A 108 -4.23 -24.08 3.76
C GLU A 108 -3.71 -24.81 2.53
N ARG A 109 -4.44 -24.72 1.42
CA ARG A 109 -3.94 -25.21 0.14
C ARG A 109 -2.67 -24.49 -0.28
N PHE A 110 -2.60 -23.16 -0.11
CA PHE A 110 -1.38 -22.38 -0.34
C PHE A 110 -0.23 -22.87 0.55
N ARG A 111 -0.48 -23.07 1.84
CA ARG A 111 0.50 -23.63 2.78
C ARG A 111 1.03 -25.00 2.35
N ALA A 112 0.18 -25.86 1.79
CA ALA A 112 0.59 -27.19 1.35
C ALA A 112 1.53 -27.17 0.13
N ILE A 113 1.45 -26.12 -0.71
CA ILE A 113 2.18 -26.04 -1.99
C ILE A 113 3.24 -24.93 -2.03
N MET A 114 3.40 -24.15 -0.95
CA MET A 114 4.37 -23.06 -0.88
C MET A 114 5.84 -23.53 -0.82
N GLY A 115 6.11 -24.84 -0.93
CA GLY A 115 7.46 -25.37 -1.12
C GLY A 115 8.15 -24.90 -2.40
N GLU A 116 7.39 -24.37 -3.37
CA GLU A 116 7.92 -23.68 -4.55
C GLU A 116 8.52 -22.29 -4.24
N LEU A 117 8.24 -21.74 -3.05
CA LEU A 117 8.80 -20.48 -2.59
C LEU A 117 10.18 -20.68 -1.96
N PRO A 118 11.00 -19.62 -1.83
CA PRO A 118 12.30 -19.74 -1.20
C PRO A 118 12.21 -20.36 0.20
N GLU A 119 13.25 -21.10 0.59
CA GLU A 119 13.36 -21.64 1.94
C GLU A 119 13.15 -20.58 3.02
N LYS A 120 12.63 -21.01 4.19
CA LYS A 120 12.30 -20.13 5.32
C LYS A 120 11.27 -19.05 4.93
N THR A 121 10.36 -19.39 4.03
CA THR A 121 9.12 -18.66 3.82
C THR A 121 8.06 -19.20 4.79
N TYR A 122 7.32 -18.29 5.41
CA TYR A 122 6.31 -18.59 6.43
C TYR A 122 4.98 -17.95 6.03
N LEU A 123 3.89 -18.60 6.40
CA LEU A 123 2.53 -18.11 6.19
C LEU A 123 1.80 -18.06 7.54
N ARG A 124 1.46 -16.84 7.99
CA ARG A 124 0.76 -16.61 9.26
C ARG A 124 -0.65 -16.11 8.99
N LYS A 125 -1.66 -16.78 9.53
CA LYS A 125 -3.05 -16.32 9.46
C LYS A 125 -3.32 -15.17 10.42
N ASN A 126 -4.32 -14.37 10.08
CA ASN A 126 -4.98 -13.44 10.98
C ASN A 126 -6.36 -14.01 11.33
N ASP A 127 -6.74 -13.93 12.61
CA ASP A 127 -7.97 -14.55 13.12
C ASP A 127 -9.21 -13.65 12.96
N HIS A 128 -9.02 -12.39 12.58
CA HIS A 128 -10.13 -11.47 12.32
C HIS A 128 -10.68 -11.64 10.91
N ARG A 129 -11.93 -11.22 10.72
CA ARG A 129 -12.57 -11.17 9.40
C ARG A 129 -12.17 -9.88 8.70
N TRP A 130 -11.83 -10.00 7.43
CA TRP A 130 -11.38 -8.88 6.62
C TRP A 130 -12.14 -8.90 5.30
N PRO A 131 -12.78 -7.78 4.90
CA PRO A 131 -13.32 -7.64 3.55
C PRO A 131 -12.20 -7.89 2.52
N PRO A 132 -12.40 -8.77 1.52
CA PRO A 132 -11.34 -9.18 0.60
C PRO A 132 -11.01 -8.15 -0.48
N LEU A 133 -11.03 -6.86 -0.13
CA LEU A 133 -10.66 -5.77 -1.02
C LEU A 133 -9.25 -6.00 -1.59
N HIS A 134 -9.02 -5.46 -2.80
CA HIS A 134 -7.75 -5.58 -3.50
C HIS A 134 -7.41 -7.02 -3.92
N THR A 135 -8.43 -7.88 -4.05
CA THR A 135 -8.28 -9.25 -4.55
C THR A 135 -9.37 -9.59 -5.56
N PRO A 136 -9.16 -10.61 -6.41
CA PRO A 136 -10.20 -11.07 -7.33
C PRO A 136 -11.50 -11.57 -6.67
N ILE A 137 -11.50 -11.82 -5.35
CA ILE A 137 -12.69 -12.31 -4.62
C ILE A 137 -13.86 -11.32 -4.75
N VAL A 138 -13.60 -10.01 -4.77
CA VAL A 138 -14.66 -8.98 -4.87
C VAL A 138 -15.45 -9.04 -6.19
N ARG A 139 -14.88 -9.68 -7.23
CA ARG A 139 -15.55 -9.87 -8.53
C ARG A 139 -16.78 -10.78 -8.42
N GLN A 140 -16.86 -11.65 -7.41
CA GLN A 140 -18.02 -12.52 -7.18
C GLN A 140 -19.32 -11.74 -6.88
N ARG A 141 -19.19 -10.48 -6.43
CA ARG A 141 -20.31 -9.55 -6.19
C ARG A 141 -20.36 -8.42 -7.23
N SER A 142 -19.57 -8.54 -8.30
CA SER A 142 -19.44 -7.52 -9.35
C SER A 142 -19.08 -6.14 -8.77
N ILE A 143 -18.33 -6.11 -7.66
CA ILE A 143 -17.97 -4.88 -6.95
C ILE A 143 -17.21 -3.91 -7.86
N PRO A 144 -16.20 -4.33 -8.67
CA PRO A 144 -15.50 -3.41 -9.56
C PRO A 144 -16.42 -2.75 -10.59
N ASP A 145 -17.23 -3.54 -11.31
CA ASP A 145 -18.15 -3.02 -12.34
C ASP A 145 -19.24 -2.11 -11.76
N ARG A 146 -19.77 -2.47 -10.58
CA ARG A 146 -20.75 -1.63 -9.86
C ARG A 146 -20.11 -0.34 -9.37
N ALA A 147 -18.88 -0.40 -8.86
CA ALA A 147 -18.12 0.79 -8.48
C ALA A 147 -17.88 1.70 -9.69
N ALA A 148 -17.45 1.14 -10.83
CA ALA A 148 -17.27 1.88 -12.08
C ALA A 148 -18.57 2.54 -12.55
N THR A 149 -19.70 1.84 -12.44
CA THR A 149 -21.02 2.39 -12.77
C THR A 149 -21.37 3.59 -11.89
N LEU A 150 -21.16 3.50 -10.58
CA LEU A 150 -21.38 4.61 -9.64
C LEU A 150 -20.42 5.78 -9.92
N MET A 151 -19.18 5.48 -10.30
CA MET A 151 -18.15 6.48 -10.62
C MET A 151 -18.48 7.34 -11.85
N ASN A 152 -19.34 6.86 -12.76
CA ASN A 152 -19.79 7.66 -13.91
C ASN A 152 -20.48 8.97 -13.48
N SER A 153 -21.17 8.96 -12.35
CA SER A 153 -21.83 10.15 -11.75
C SER A 153 -21.00 10.85 -10.67
N MET A 154 -19.77 10.39 -10.39
CA MET A 154 -18.91 10.98 -9.37
C MET A 154 -18.51 12.41 -9.78
N VAL A 155 -18.63 13.39 -8.87
CA VAL A 155 -18.16 14.76 -9.10
C VAL A 155 -16.66 14.85 -8.83
N GLY A 156 -15.95 15.63 -9.65
CA GLY A 156 -14.50 15.77 -9.59
C GLY A 156 -13.75 14.77 -10.47
N GLY A 157 -12.45 14.64 -10.22
CA GLY A 157 -11.52 13.79 -10.96
C GLY A 157 -11.09 14.42 -12.29
N PHE A 158 -11.26 15.74 -12.42
CA PHE A 158 -10.91 16.53 -13.62
C PHE A 158 -9.77 17.53 -13.39
N THR A 159 -9.03 17.34 -12.29
CA THR A 159 -7.92 18.18 -11.87
C THR A 159 -6.76 17.28 -11.48
N VAL A 160 -5.55 17.70 -11.86
CA VAL A 160 -4.33 17.03 -11.40
C VAL A 160 -4.23 17.20 -9.88
N PRO A 161 -4.08 16.10 -9.10
CA PRO A 161 -3.95 16.16 -7.65
C PRO A 161 -2.85 17.11 -7.17
N ARG A 162 -3.15 17.96 -6.17
CA ARG A 162 -2.16 18.83 -5.50
C ARG A 162 -2.23 18.67 -3.98
N PRO A 163 -1.26 17.98 -3.35
CA PRO A 163 -0.02 17.46 -3.94
C PRO A 163 -0.27 16.24 -4.86
N PRO A 164 0.71 15.85 -5.71
CA PRO A 164 0.62 14.62 -6.49
C PRO A 164 0.36 13.39 -5.60
N VAL A 165 -0.62 12.56 -5.98
CA VAL A 165 -0.97 11.35 -5.24
C VAL A 165 -0.25 10.14 -5.84
N LEU A 166 0.48 9.37 -5.02
CA LEU A 166 1.03 8.08 -5.44
C LEU A 166 -0.07 7.03 -5.34
N SER A 167 -0.39 6.38 -6.45
CA SER A 167 -1.40 5.33 -6.48
C SER A 167 -0.82 4.01 -6.00
N LEU A 168 -1.54 3.32 -5.10
CA LEU A 168 -1.13 1.99 -4.63
C LEU A 168 -1.41 0.92 -5.69
N VAL A 169 -2.21 1.20 -6.71
CA VAL A 169 -2.40 0.28 -7.85
C VAL A 169 -1.15 0.23 -8.73
N THR A 170 -0.54 1.38 -8.97
CA THR A 170 0.58 1.50 -9.92
C THR A 170 1.95 1.59 -9.25
N GLY A 171 2.00 1.99 -7.98
CA GLY A 171 3.25 2.27 -7.27
C GLY A 171 3.88 3.61 -7.64
N ALA A 172 3.19 4.49 -8.35
CA ALA A 172 3.72 5.74 -8.89
C ALA A 172 2.68 6.89 -8.89
N ALA A 173 3.13 8.12 -9.19
CA ALA A 173 2.28 9.29 -9.40
C ALA A 173 1.56 9.21 -10.74
N SER A 174 0.57 8.31 -10.82
CA SER A 174 -0.12 7.97 -12.08
C SER A 174 -1.42 8.74 -12.29
N TYR A 175 -1.89 9.48 -11.30
CA TYR A 175 -3.10 10.30 -11.43
C TYR A 175 -2.85 11.51 -12.35
N ASN A 176 -3.79 11.73 -13.27
CA ASN A 176 -3.85 12.92 -14.11
C ASN A 176 -5.22 13.61 -13.96
N ASP A 177 -5.54 14.52 -14.87
CA ASP A 177 -6.76 15.30 -14.89
C ASP A 177 -8.00 14.57 -15.46
N TYR A 178 -7.96 13.25 -15.68
CA TYR A 178 -9.17 12.53 -16.11
C TYR A 178 -9.24 11.05 -15.70
N ASN A 179 -8.14 10.45 -15.23
CA ASN A 179 -8.05 9.00 -15.00
C ASN A 179 -8.44 8.52 -13.60
N ALA A 180 -8.92 9.41 -12.71
CA ALA A 180 -9.23 9.04 -11.33
C ALA A 180 -10.23 7.87 -11.25
N ARG A 181 -11.24 7.84 -12.13
CA ARG A 181 -12.24 6.77 -12.20
C ARG A 181 -11.63 5.43 -12.58
N GLU A 182 -10.74 5.42 -13.58
CA GLU A 182 -10.06 4.20 -14.02
C GLU A 182 -9.11 3.67 -12.93
N MET A 183 -8.35 4.55 -12.27
CA MET A 183 -7.48 4.14 -11.16
C MET A 183 -8.30 3.60 -9.99
N LEU A 184 -9.43 4.24 -9.64
CA LEU A 184 -10.30 3.78 -8.56
C LEU A 184 -11.06 2.50 -8.89
N HIS A 185 -11.39 2.26 -10.17
CA HIS A 185 -11.94 0.98 -10.62
C HIS A 185 -10.94 -0.15 -10.35
N ARG A 186 -9.70 0.00 -10.82
CA ARG A 186 -8.60 -0.95 -10.57
C ARG A 186 -8.28 -1.09 -9.08
N TRP A 187 -8.39 -0.01 -8.30
CA TRP A 187 -8.17 -0.03 -6.85
C TRP A 187 -9.07 -1.02 -6.12
N THR A 188 -10.25 -1.35 -6.65
CA THR A 188 -11.20 -2.24 -5.97
C THR A 188 -10.69 -3.69 -5.85
N ASP A 189 -10.02 -4.22 -6.87
CA ASP A 189 -9.67 -5.63 -6.98
C ASP A 189 -8.20 -5.90 -7.33
N GLU A 190 -7.41 -4.88 -7.67
CA GLU A 190 -5.97 -5.02 -7.85
C GLU A 190 -5.18 -4.91 -6.53
N PRO A 191 -4.09 -5.67 -6.38
CA PRO A 191 -3.27 -5.65 -5.16
C PRO A 191 -2.64 -4.27 -4.90
N GLN A 192 -2.56 -3.88 -3.63
CA GLN A 192 -1.93 -2.63 -3.20
C GLN A 192 -0.39 -2.76 -3.18
N ARG A 193 0.30 -2.04 -4.07
CA ARG A 193 1.76 -1.96 -4.24
C ARG A 193 2.43 -1.01 -3.24
N LEU A 194 2.18 -1.23 -1.95
CA LEU A 194 2.70 -0.38 -0.88
C LEU A 194 4.22 -0.24 -0.89
N TRP A 195 4.94 -1.34 -1.13
CA TRP A 195 6.40 -1.30 -1.19
C TRP A 195 6.94 -0.35 -2.26
N ASP A 196 6.29 -0.29 -3.42
CA ASP A 196 6.71 0.56 -4.52
C ASP A 196 6.49 2.02 -4.19
N VAL A 197 5.36 2.36 -3.57
CA VAL A 197 5.08 3.70 -3.06
C VAL A 197 6.12 4.13 -2.02
N VAL A 198 6.43 3.28 -1.03
CA VAL A 198 7.48 3.55 -0.04
C VAL A 198 8.82 3.81 -0.74
N THR A 199 9.19 2.96 -1.70
CA THR A 199 10.43 3.12 -2.46
C THR A 199 10.46 4.44 -3.23
N GLN A 200 9.34 4.83 -3.87
CA GLN A 200 9.22 6.12 -4.56
C GLN A 200 9.45 7.31 -3.63
N THR A 201 8.95 7.28 -2.40
CA THR A 201 9.23 8.37 -1.44
C THR A 201 10.73 8.52 -1.14
N LEU A 202 11.45 7.40 -1.01
CA LEU A 202 12.88 7.39 -0.72
C LEU A 202 13.70 7.82 -1.94
N ILE A 203 13.32 7.38 -3.14
CA ILE A 203 13.90 7.82 -4.40
C ILE A 203 13.76 9.34 -4.52
N GLN A 204 12.59 9.87 -4.17
CA GLN A 204 12.32 11.30 -4.22
C GLN A 204 13.08 12.11 -3.15
N ASP A 205 13.77 11.49 -2.19
CA ASP A 205 14.41 12.17 -1.03
C ASP A 205 13.38 12.87 -0.13
N ILE A 206 12.24 12.21 0.11
CA ILE A 206 11.31 12.63 1.16
C ILE A 206 11.94 12.33 2.52
N ARG A 207 12.00 13.36 3.37
CA ARG A 207 12.63 13.28 4.71
C ARG A 207 11.64 13.36 5.85
N THR A 208 10.42 13.79 5.59
CA THR A 208 9.36 13.89 6.59
C THR A 208 8.09 13.30 6.01
N ILE A 209 7.48 12.40 6.76
CA ILE A 209 6.16 11.83 6.45
C ILE A 209 5.25 12.17 7.61
N VAL A 210 4.15 12.86 7.28
CA VAL A 210 3.09 13.17 8.23
C VAL A 210 1.98 12.16 8.01
N HIS A 211 1.69 11.37 9.03
CA HIS A 211 0.60 10.40 9.04
C HIS A 211 -0.67 11.09 9.51
N VAL A 212 -1.77 10.85 8.81
CA VAL A 212 -3.09 11.41 9.11
C VAL A 212 -4.09 10.26 9.17
N GLY A 213 -4.80 10.13 10.28
CA GLY A 213 -5.76 9.07 10.56
C GLY A 213 -5.38 8.22 11.78
N PRO A 214 -6.37 7.58 12.43
CA PRO A 214 -6.17 6.85 13.68
C PRO A 214 -5.30 5.58 13.52
N GLU A 215 -4.75 5.08 14.63
CA GLU A 215 -3.97 3.83 14.69
C GLU A 215 -4.84 2.57 14.46
N PRO A 216 -4.28 1.43 13.98
CA PRO A 216 -2.90 1.20 13.53
C PRO A 216 -2.73 1.26 12.00
N ASN A 217 -1.69 1.97 11.55
CA ASN A 217 -1.42 2.20 10.14
C ASN A 217 -0.24 1.35 9.62
N LEU A 218 -0.49 0.60 8.54
CA LEU A 218 0.48 -0.26 7.86
C LEU A 218 1.71 0.50 7.32
N ILE A 219 1.52 1.77 6.96
CA ILE A 219 2.55 2.66 6.42
C ILE A 219 3.63 2.95 7.48
N PRO A 220 3.32 3.51 8.67
CA PRO A 220 4.32 3.73 9.71
C PRO A 220 5.13 2.48 10.07
N ALA A 221 4.46 1.35 10.26
CA ALA A 221 5.11 0.08 10.57
C ALA A 221 6.10 -0.36 9.48
N THR A 222 5.78 -0.07 8.21
CA THR A 222 6.65 -0.37 7.07
C THR A 222 7.92 0.48 7.09
N TYR A 223 7.81 1.80 7.33
CA TYR A 223 8.99 2.67 7.45
C TYR A 223 9.84 2.32 8.66
N THR A 224 9.24 2.08 9.83
CA THR A 224 9.98 1.70 11.04
C THR A 224 10.77 0.41 10.82
N ARG A 225 10.11 -0.63 10.31
CA ARG A 225 10.78 -1.91 10.00
C ARG A 225 11.90 -1.73 8.97
N LEU A 226 11.70 -0.91 7.95
CA LEU A 226 12.73 -0.64 6.95
C LEU A 226 13.93 0.08 7.55
N LYS A 227 13.70 1.12 8.36
CA LYS A 227 14.73 1.82 9.12
C LYS A 227 15.54 0.85 9.98
N ASP A 228 14.88 0.04 10.80
CA ASP A 228 15.54 -0.90 11.72
C ASP A 228 16.43 -1.90 10.95
N ASN A 229 15.93 -2.42 9.82
CA ASN A 229 16.69 -3.32 8.97
C ASN A 229 17.93 -2.65 8.37
N VAL A 230 17.81 -1.42 7.87
CA VAL A 230 18.94 -0.66 7.31
C VAL A 230 19.98 -0.34 8.38
N GLU A 231 19.54 0.08 9.57
CA GLU A 231 20.44 0.35 10.70
C GLU A 231 21.15 -0.92 11.19
N ALA A 232 20.47 -2.07 11.21
CA ALA A 232 21.10 -3.34 11.56
C ALA A 232 22.18 -3.74 10.53
N GLN A 233 21.87 -3.63 9.23
CA GLN A 233 22.82 -3.98 8.17
C GLN A 233 24.01 -3.02 8.08
N THR A 234 23.80 -1.72 8.26
CA THR A 234 24.88 -0.72 8.23
C THR A 234 25.78 -0.82 9.45
N ARG A 235 25.25 -1.06 10.65
CA ARG A 235 26.09 -1.34 11.84
C ARG A 235 27.01 -2.55 11.63
N GLY A 236 26.53 -3.58 10.93
CA GLY A 236 27.30 -4.79 10.64
C GLY A 236 28.35 -4.70 9.51
N SER A 237 28.34 -3.65 8.67
CA SER A 237 29.18 -3.60 7.46
C SER A 237 29.78 -2.23 7.16
N ILE A 238 31.12 -2.13 7.14
CA ILE A 238 31.87 -0.90 6.85
C ILE A 238 31.52 -0.35 5.45
N GLY A 239 31.42 -1.23 4.44
CA GLY A 239 31.03 -0.84 3.08
C GLY A 239 29.61 -0.28 3.01
N MET A 240 28.67 -0.87 3.76
CA MET A 240 27.30 -0.35 3.84
C MET A 240 27.21 0.98 4.58
N ARG A 241 28.06 1.23 5.59
CA ARG A 241 28.16 2.55 6.23
C ARG A 241 28.62 3.60 5.23
N ALA A 242 29.67 3.32 4.47
CA ALA A 242 30.18 4.23 3.45
C ALA A 242 29.10 4.52 2.39
N LEU A 243 28.38 3.49 1.92
CA LEU A 243 27.27 3.66 0.97
C LEU A 243 26.10 4.45 1.55
N SER A 244 25.76 4.28 2.83
CA SER A 244 24.70 5.06 3.49
C SER A 244 25.08 6.55 3.61
N VAL A 245 26.34 6.85 3.93
CA VAL A 245 26.88 8.22 3.92
C VAL A 245 26.87 8.83 2.51
N VAL A 246 27.11 8.02 1.48
CA VAL A 246 27.02 8.46 0.09
C VAL A 246 25.57 8.70 -0.34
N ALA A 247 24.64 7.81 0.04
CA ALA A 247 23.23 7.90 -0.29
C ALA A 247 22.53 9.13 0.34
N SER A 248 23.07 9.66 1.45
CA SER A 248 22.58 10.87 2.11
C SER A 248 23.01 12.17 1.42
N ARG A 249 23.94 12.13 0.46
CA ARG A 249 24.43 13.32 -0.27
C ARG A 249 23.54 13.61 -1.49
N PRO A 250 22.85 14.78 -1.54
CA PRO A 250 21.89 15.07 -2.61
C PRO A 250 22.48 15.05 -4.02
N TRP A 251 23.72 15.52 -4.19
CA TRP A 251 24.38 15.62 -5.50
C TRP A 251 24.76 14.26 -6.11
N LEU A 252 24.87 13.20 -5.29
CA LEU A 252 25.19 11.85 -5.76
C LEU A 252 23.96 11.06 -6.22
N LYS A 253 22.76 11.62 -6.05
CA LYS A 253 21.49 10.94 -6.36
C LYS A 253 21.38 10.48 -7.82
N SER A 254 21.93 11.23 -8.77
CA SER A 254 21.89 10.88 -10.21
C SER A 254 22.85 9.77 -10.61
N LEU A 255 23.81 9.42 -9.74
CA LEU A 255 24.88 8.48 -10.03
C LEU A 255 24.70 7.12 -9.33
N LEU A 256 23.71 6.99 -8.45
CA LEU A 256 23.49 5.79 -7.67
C LEU A 256 22.30 4.97 -8.21
N PRO A 257 22.36 3.63 -8.20
CA PRO A 257 21.21 2.79 -8.53
C PRO A 257 20.00 3.13 -7.66
N GLU A 258 18.78 3.07 -8.20
CA GLU A 258 17.55 3.41 -7.47
C GLU A 258 17.39 2.62 -6.16
N GLN A 259 17.84 1.37 -6.13
CA GLN A 259 17.79 0.51 -4.95
C GLN A 259 18.61 1.05 -3.77
N THR A 260 19.60 1.92 -4.01
CA THR A 260 20.35 2.59 -2.93
C THR A 260 19.50 3.59 -2.15
N ALA A 261 18.36 4.03 -2.70
CA ALA A 261 17.44 4.92 -2.00
C ALA A 261 16.91 4.29 -0.69
N LEU A 262 16.88 2.97 -0.59
CA LEU A 262 16.51 2.26 0.64
C LEU A 262 17.41 2.64 1.84
N LEU A 263 18.67 3.00 1.59
CA LEU A 263 19.61 3.43 2.63
C LEU A 263 19.22 4.77 3.28
N ARG A 264 18.25 5.49 2.70
CA ARG A 264 17.71 6.73 3.25
C ARG A 264 16.60 6.50 4.28
N ALA A 265 16.11 5.27 4.44
CA ALA A 265 15.01 5.00 5.38
C ALA A 265 15.25 5.51 6.81
N PRO A 266 16.47 5.40 7.41
CA PRO A 266 16.74 5.97 8.73
C PRO A 266 16.68 7.50 8.80
N MET A 267 16.75 8.19 7.65
CA MET A 267 16.68 9.64 7.55
C MET A 267 15.24 10.16 7.47
N VAL A 268 14.25 9.28 7.32
CA VAL A 268 12.84 9.65 7.27
C VAL A 268 12.33 9.88 8.69
N ARG A 269 11.97 11.12 9.00
CA ARG A 269 11.21 11.47 10.19
C ARG A 269 9.73 11.16 9.95
N GLN A 270 9.14 10.39 10.85
CA GLN A 270 7.71 10.12 10.86
C GLN A 270 7.05 10.99 11.94
N VAL A 271 5.93 11.62 11.60
CA VAL A 271 5.12 12.43 12.52
C VAL A 271 3.68 11.94 12.43
N THR A 272 3.11 11.46 13.54
CA THR A 272 1.67 11.25 13.65
C THR A 272 1.02 12.59 13.92
N LEU A 273 0.10 13.02 13.06
CA LEU A 273 -0.51 14.34 13.18
C LEU A 273 -1.33 14.46 14.46
N GLU A 274 -2.08 13.43 14.82
CA GLU A 274 -2.93 13.37 16.00
C GLU A 274 -2.11 13.54 17.28
N ASP A 275 -1.01 12.79 17.41
CA ASP A 275 -0.09 12.91 18.55
C ASP A 275 0.51 14.32 18.62
N TRP A 276 0.98 14.84 17.49
CA TRP A 276 1.52 16.19 17.42
C TRP A 276 0.50 17.26 17.82
N LEU A 277 -0.75 17.12 17.38
CA LEU A 277 -1.84 18.03 17.74
C LEU A 277 -2.12 17.98 19.24
N LEU A 278 -2.13 16.78 19.85
CA LEU A 278 -2.30 16.61 21.28
C LEU A 278 -1.15 17.26 22.09
N GLU A 279 0.08 17.25 21.57
CA GLU A 279 1.23 17.94 22.18
C GLU A 279 1.16 19.47 22.08
N GLN A 280 0.35 20.03 21.15
CA GLN A 280 0.17 21.48 21.01
C GLN A 280 -0.92 22.06 21.93
N HIS A 281 -1.63 21.20 22.67
CA HIS A 281 -2.71 21.56 23.59
C HIS A 281 -2.29 21.37 25.05
#